data_AF-A0A9Q8Q6Q9-F1
#
_entry.id   AF-A0A9Q8Q6Q9-F1
#
_cell.length_a   1.000
_cell.length_b   1.000
_cell.length_c   1.000
_cell.angle_alpha   90.00
_cell.angle_beta   90.00
_cell.angle_gamma   90.00
#
_symmetry.space_group_name_H-M   'P 1'
#
loop_
_entity.id
_entity.type
_entity.pdbx_description
1 polymer ?
#
loop_
_entity_poly.entity_id
_entity_poly.type
_entity_poly.pdbx_seq_one_letter_code
_entity_poly.pdbx_strand_id
1 'polypeptide(L)'
;MASTSSSQEAPAQDKRRRVDADPDAAAANPDRLITSADPEHPANLIPSLCAKFWTLGWVTGTGGGCSIRDGDLVYIAPSGVQKELMKNTDIYVLSLSAQRDPTFRQRTYLRSPPCYKPSQCTPLFLAAFTRRGAGCCIHTHSQWAVLVTLLLEQQQQQQQQQQQQGGAGGAGSGGSGSGSGGGGGGRNVFEINNLEQIKGFGRGPSKQGNLGYHDTLRIPVIENTPHEEDLTEYLEAAMEEFPDTYAVLVRRHGVYVWGDNVHKAKTQCESLDYLFQLAVEMRKLGISWISDIPRIAPDRP
;
A
#
# COMPACT_ATOMS: atom_id res chain seq x y z
N MET A 1 -23.87 0.92 -56.07
CA MET A 1 -22.49 0.40 -56.06
C MET A 1 -21.58 1.63 -56.07
N ALA A 2 -20.75 1.97 -55.10
CA ALA A 2 -20.08 1.19 -54.06
C ALA A 2 -20.07 1.98 -52.73
N SER A 3 -20.13 1.25 -51.63
CA SER A 3 -20.02 1.72 -50.24
C SER A 3 -18.59 1.54 -49.77
N THR A 4 -17.89 2.61 -49.40
CA THR A 4 -16.56 2.55 -48.76
C THR A 4 -16.71 2.76 -47.27
N SER A 5 -16.68 1.67 -46.49
CA SER A 5 -16.58 1.70 -45.04
C SER A 5 -15.12 1.90 -44.63
N SER A 6 -14.83 2.97 -43.91
CA SER A 6 -13.56 3.22 -43.23
C SER A 6 -13.51 2.39 -41.95
N SER A 7 -12.76 1.28 -41.98
CA SER A 7 -12.45 0.45 -40.81
C SER A 7 -11.41 1.16 -39.94
N GLN A 8 -11.76 1.49 -38.69
CA GLN A 8 -10.82 1.96 -37.68
C GLN A 8 -9.95 0.79 -37.20
N GLU A 9 -8.63 0.92 -37.36
CA GLU A 9 -7.63 0.01 -36.81
C GLU A 9 -7.55 0.13 -35.28
N ALA A 10 -7.65 -1.00 -34.60
CA ALA A 10 -7.39 -1.12 -33.17
C ALA A 10 -5.88 -0.97 -32.86
N PRO A 11 -5.49 -0.43 -31.69
CA PRO A 11 -4.08 -0.22 -31.37
C PRO A 11 -3.34 -1.54 -31.16
N ALA A 12 -2.12 -1.61 -31.71
CA ALA A 12 -1.24 -2.76 -31.70
C ALA A 12 -0.97 -3.27 -30.27
N GLN A 13 -1.32 -4.53 -30.02
CA GLN A 13 -0.96 -5.26 -28.81
C GLN A 13 0.56 -5.51 -28.77
N ASP A 14 1.17 -5.14 -27.64
CA ASP A 14 2.58 -5.37 -27.30
C ASP A 14 2.91 -6.87 -27.39
N LYS A 15 3.68 -7.26 -28.42
CA LYS A 15 4.11 -8.64 -28.70
C LYS A 15 5.32 -9.06 -27.83
N ARG A 16 5.27 -8.81 -26.53
CA ARG A 16 6.18 -9.47 -25.58
C ARG A 16 5.62 -10.86 -25.25
N ARG A 17 6.20 -11.84 -25.93
CA ARG A 17 5.93 -13.29 -25.81
C ARG A 17 5.78 -13.70 -24.34
N ARG A 18 4.54 -13.89 -23.90
CA ARG A 18 4.22 -14.58 -22.65
C ARG A 18 4.74 -16.00 -22.79
N VAL A 19 5.71 -16.37 -21.96
CA VAL A 19 6.01 -17.78 -21.73
C VAL A 19 4.95 -18.21 -20.72
N ASP A 20 3.85 -18.75 -21.22
CA ASP A 20 2.89 -19.44 -20.36
C ASP A 20 3.68 -20.53 -19.63
N ALA A 21 3.88 -20.36 -18.33
CA ALA A 21 4.59 -21.33 -17.52
C ALA A 21 3.74 -22.60 -17.48
N ASP A 22 4.21 -23.66 -18.11
CA ASP A 22 3.60 -24.99 -18.06
C ASP A 22 3.59 -25.49 -16.61
N PRO A 23 2.41 -25.67 -15.98
CA PRO A 23 2.31 -26.07 -14.58
C PRO A 23 2.93 -27.45 -14.31
N ASP A 24 3.03 -28.33 -15.31
CA ASP A 24 3.66 -29.65 -15.16
C ASP A 24 5.20 -29.58 -15.20
N ALA A 25 5.78 -28.53 -15.80
CA ALA A 25 7.23 -28.35 -15.88
C ALA A 25 7.86 -27.82 -14.57
N ALA A 26 7.08 -27.13 -13.72
CA ALA A 26 7.52 -26.63 -12.41
C ALA A 26 7.70 -27.75 -11.38
N ALA A 27 6.96 -28.86 -11.52
CA ALA A 27 7.01 -29.99 -10.59
C ALA A 27 8.37 -30.74 -10.60
N ALA A 28 9.13 -30.67 -11.70
CA ALA A 28 10.40 -31.38 -11.85
C ALA A 28 11.62 -30.62 -11.30
N ASN A 29 11.56 -29.28 -11.22
CA ASN A 29 12.59 -28.44 -10.61
C ASN A 29 12.01 -27.06 -10.22
N PRO A 30 11.61 -26.85 -8.96
CA PRO A 30 11.04 -25.59 -8.48
C PRO A 30 11.95 -24.37 -8.64
N ASP A 31 13.28 -24.55 -8.66
CA ASP A 31 14.23 -23.42 -8.77
C ASP A 31 14.20 -22.75 -10.16
N ARG A 32 13.55 -23.36 -11.16
CA ARG A 32 13.28 -22.70 -12.44
C ARG A 32 12.41 -21.44 -12.26
N LEU A 33 11.54 -21.43 -11.25
CA LEU A 33 10.68 -20.27 -10.95
C LEU A 33 11.48 -19.06 -10.46
N ILE A 34 12.72 -19.24 -9.99
CA ILE A 34 13.57 -18.14 -9.49
C ILE A 34 14.81 -17.89 -10.36
N THR A 35 14.92 -18.60 -11.49
CA THR A 35 16.06 -18.51 -12.41
C THR A 35 15.65 -17.81 -13.69
N SER A 36 16.10 -16.57 -13.87
CA SER A 36 15.88 -15.79 -15.09
C SER A 36 17.08 -14.88 -15.37
N ALA A 37 17.39 -14.68 -16.66
CA ALA A 37 18.37 -13.69 -17.10
C ALA A 37 17.77 -12.27 -17.17
N ASP A 38 16.44 -12.14 -17.11
CA ASP A 38 15.76 -10.85 -17.10
C ASP A 38 15.91 -10.17 -15.73
N PRO A 39 16.54 -8.99 -15.65
CA PRO A 39 16.66 -8.25 -14.38
C PRO A 39 15.31 -7.82 -13.79
N GLU A 40 14.28 -7.65 -14.63
CA GLU A 40 12.93 -7.26 -14.19
C GLU A 40 12.08 -8.46 -13.73
N HIS A 41 12.59 -9.69 -13.90
CA HIS A 41 11.92 -10.87 -13.36
C HIS A 41 11.78 -10.73 -11.83
N PRO A 42 10.60 -11.02 -11.24
CA PRO A 42 10.35 -10.79 -9.81
C PRO A 42 11.41 -11.34 -8.86
N ALA A 43 11.95 -12.54 -9.13
CA ALA A 43 13.00 -13.16 -8.33
C ALA A 43 14.33 -12.38 -8.31
N ASN A 44 14.62 -11.60 -9.35
CA ASN A 44 15.81 -10.75 -9.46
C ASN A 44 15.50 -9.31 -8.99
N LEU A 45 14.29 -8.85 -9.28
CA LEU A 45 13.87 -7.47 -9.01
C LEU A 45 13.60 -7.23 -7.52
N ILE A 46 12.99 -8.18 -6.80
CA ILE A 46 12.74 -8.04 -5.35
C ILE A 46 14.04 -7.80 -4.57
N PRO A 47 15.11 -8.61 -4.71
CA PRO A 47 16.40 -8.32 -4.09
C PRO A 47 16.95 -6.94 -4.44
N SER A 48 16.92 -6.59 -5.74
CA SER A 48 17.43 -5.31 -6.24
C SER A 48 16.68 -4.10 -5.67
N LEU A 49 15.36 -4.20 -5.50
CA LEU A 49 14.52 -3.19 -4.88
C LEU A 49 14.78 -3.10 -3.38
N CYS A 50 14.82 -4.24 -2.68
CA CYS A 50 15.09 -4.28 -1.24
C CYS A 50 16.45 -3.68 -0.88
N ALA A 51 17.48 -3.89 -1.70
CA ALA A 51 18.77 -3.21 -1.55
C ALA A 51 18.66 -1.68 -1.70
N LYS A 52 17.88 -1.19 -2.66
CA LYS A 52 17.61 0.26 -2.80
C LYS A 52 16.80 0.79 -1.62
N PHE A 53 15.73 0.12 -1.22
CA PHE A 53 14.88 0.51 -0.09
C PHE A 53 15.66 0.57 1.22
N TRP A 54 16.66 -0.31 1.38
CA TRP A 54 17.55 -0.27 2.55
C TRP A 54 18.34 1.05 2.60
N THR A 55 18.85 1.53 1.46
CA THR A 55 19.55 2.83 1.39
C THR A 55 18.65 4.03 1.72
N LEU A 56 17.33 3.89 1.55
CA LEU A 56 16.33 4.89 1.91
C LEU A 56 15.90 4.80 3.39
N GLY A 57 16.37 3.78 4.13
CA GLY A 57 15.94 3.53 5.50
C GLY A 57 14.57 2.85 5.62
N TRP A 58 14.00 2.35 4.52
CA TRP A 58 12.64 1.79 4.50
C TRP A 58 12.55 0.35 5.01
N VAL A 59 13.63 -0.43 4.87
CA VAL A 59 13.66 -1.88 5.17
C VAL A 59 14.85 -2.26 6.07
N THR A 60 15.14 -1.42 7.06
CA THR A 60 16.24 -1.64 8.03
C THR A 60 15.89 -2.70 9.06
N GLY A 61 16.90 -3.34 9.66
CA GLY A 61 16.69 -4.25 10.80
C GLY A 61 15.86 -5.48 10.44
N THR A 62 15.93 -5.95 9.19
CA THR A 62 15.15 -7.06 8.61
C THR A 62 13.65 -6.81 8.43
N GLY A 63 13.14 -5.65 8.84
CA GLY A 63 11.75 -5.22 8.66
C GLY A 63 11.44 -4.76 7.23
N GLY A 64 10.15 -4.69 6.89
CA GLY A 64 9.70 -4.30 5.57
C GLY A 64 10.09 -5.25 4.43
N GLY A 65 9.80 -4.85 3.20
CA GLY A 65 10.11 -5.59 1.99
C GLY A 65 9.13 -5.30 0.87
N CYS A 66 9.18 -6.09 -0.19
CA CYS A 66 8.16 -6.05 -1.23
C CYS A 66 7.81 -7.46 -1.71
N SER A 67 6.64 -7.55 -2.32
CA SER A 67 6.14 -8.73 -3.01
C SER A 67 5.63 -8.31 -4.39
N ILE A 68 5.87 -9.17 -5.38
CA ILE A 68 5.50 -8.92 -6.77
C ILE A 68 4.63 -10.09 -7.25
N ARG A 69 3.52 -9.76 -7.89
CA ARG A 69 2.64 -10.71 -8.56
C ARG A 69 2.94 -10.69 -10.06
N ASP A 70 3.19 -11.86 -10.63
CA ASP A 70 3.34 -12.08 -12.07
C ASP A 70 2.33 -13.13 -12.53
N GLY A 71 1.23 -12.67 -13.13
CA GLY A 71 0.09 -13.52 -13.48
C GLY A 71 -0.53 -14.19 -12.25
N ASP A 72 -0.44 -15.52 -12.21
CA ASP A 72 -0.91 -16.34 -11.08
C ASP A 72 0.16 -16.52 -9.98
N LEU A 73 1.44 -16.22 -10.28
CA LEU A 73 2.54 -16.41 -9.35
C LEU A 73 2.74 -15.18 -8.46
N VAL A 74 3.10 -15.43 -7.20
CA VAL A 74 3.44 -14.41 -6.22
C VAL A 74 4.81 -14.71 -5.64
N TYR A 75 5.70 -13.73 -5.71
CA TYR A 75 7.09 -13.80 -5.30
C TYR A 75 7.29 -13.05 -3.99
N ILE A 76 7.82 -13.72 -2.98
CA ILE A 76 7.86 -13.22 -1.61
C ILE A 76 9.28 -13.35 -1.04
N ALA A 77 9.78 -12.26 -0.46
CA ALA A 77 11.02 -12.27 0.31
C ALA A 77 10.90 -13.15 1.58
N PRO A 78 12.01 -13.77 2.03
CA PRO A 78 12.03 -14.48 3.30
C PRO A 78 12.00 -13.52 4.50
N SER A 79 11.52 -14.03 5.64
CA SER A 79 11.59 -13.32 6.92
C SER A 79 13.00 -13.34 7.49
N GLY A 80 13.35 -12.32 8.29
CA GLY A 80 14.56 -12.29 9.11
C GLY A 80 15.90 -12.15 8.35
N VAL A 81 15.88 -12.02 7.02
CA VAL A 81 17.11 -11.77 6.24
C VAL A 81 17.45 -10.29 6.16
N GLN A 82 18.74 -10.00 6.03
CA GLN A 82 19.27 -8.71 5.61
C GLN A 82 18.76 -8.41 4.20
N LYS A 83 17.88 -7.42 4.08
CA LYS A 83 17.08 -7.16 2.87
C LYS A 83 17.95 -6.72 1.69
N GLU A 84 19.07 -6.09 1.99
CA GLU A 84 20.09 -5.62 1.06
C GLU A 84 21.04 -6.70 0.54
N LEU A 85 21.13 -7.86 1.21
CA LEU A 85 21.99 -8.99 0.80
C LEU A 85 21.21 -10.19 0.24
N MET A 86 19.89 -10.05 0.13
CA MET A 86 19.00 -11.08 -0.39
C MET A 86 19.40 -11.49 -1.80
N LYS A 87 19.23 -12.78 -2.12
CA LYS A 87 19.45 -13.33 -3.45
C LYS A 87 18.15 -13.90 -4.01
N ASN A 88 18.10 -14.10 -5.32
CA ASN A 88 16.97 -14.76 -5.98
C ASN A 88 16.71 -16.16 -5.42
N THR A 89 17.75 -16.88 -5.00
CA THR A 89 17.65 -18.21 -4.38
C THR A 89 16.86 -18.22 -3.07
N ASP A 90 16.73 -17.06 -2.42
CA ASP A 90 16.06 -16.91 -1.13
C ASP A 90 14.55 -16.62 -1.29
N ILE A 91 14.08 -16.39 -2.53
CA ILE A 91 12.70 -16.00 -2.82
C ILE A 91 11.77 -17.21 -2.73
N TYR A 92 10.63 -17.01 -2.07
CA TYR A 92 9.49 -17.92 -2.09
C TYR A 92 8.62 -17.67 -3.31
N VAL A 93 8.00 -18.72 -3.82
CA VAL A 93 7.01 -18.63 -4.90
C VAL A 93 5.77 -19.42 -4.51
N LEU A 94 4.60 -18.77 -4.61
CA LEU A 94 3.30 -19.42 -4.51
C LEU A 94 2.44 -19.10 -5.73
N SER A 95 1.43 -19.92 -5.99
CA SER A 95 0.40 -19.67 -7.00
C SER A 95 -0.90 -19.30 -6.30
N LEU A 96 -1.59 -18.25 -6.74
CA LEU A 96 -2.88 -17.84 -6.15
C LEU A 96 -3.96 -18.91 -6.39
N SER A 97 -4.03 -19.44 -7.61
CA SER A 97 -5.01 -20.49 -7.98
C SER A 97 -4.77 -21.83 -7.27
N ALA A 98 -3.54 -22.12 -6.85
CA ALA A 98 -3.21 -23.33 -6.08
C ALA A 98 -3.58 -23.23 -4.58
N GLN A 99 -3.94 -22.04 -4.08
CA GLN A 99 -4.34 -21.88 -2.68
C GLN A 99 -5.75 -22.42 -2.45
N ARG A 100 -5.91 -23.37 -1.54
CA ARG A 100 -7.20 -23.99 -1.19
C ARG A 100 -7.90 -23.29 -0.02
N ASP A 101 -7.12 -22.65 0.85
CA ASP A 101 -7.61 -21.91 1.99
C ASP A 101 -7.83 -20.43 1.58
N PRO A 102 -9.08 -19.94 1.53
CA PRO A 102 -9.37 -18.56 1.15
C PRO A 102 -8.86 -17.53 2.16
N THR A 103 -8.53 -17.96 3.38
CA THR A 103 -7.95 -17.10 4.42
C THR A 103 -6.43 -17.02 4.34
N PHE A 104 -5.81 -17.82 3.45
CA PHE A 104 -4.37 -17.95 3.30
C PHE A 104 -3.62 -18.24 4.61
N ARG A 105 -4.25 -18.84 5.63
CA ARG A 105 -3.57 -19.28 6.85
C ARG A 105 -2.71 -20.51 6.57
N GLN A 106 -3.19 -21.40 5.72
CA GLN A 106 -2.42 -22.54 5.20
C GLN A 106 -1.98 -22.27 3.75
N ARG A 107 -0.71 -21.88 3.59
CA ARG A 107 -0.14 -21.48 2.29
C ARG A 107 0.60 -22.64 1.64
N THR A 108 0.25 -22.93 0.39
CA THR A 108 0.98 -23.90 -0.45
C THR A 108 2.01 -23.14 -1.27
N TYR A 109 3.29 -23.40 -1.02
CA TYR A 109 4.38 -22.81 -1.80
C TYR A 109 4.80 -23.77 -2.90
N LEU A 110 4.91 -23.25 -4.12
CA LEU A 110 5.49 -23.99 -5.25
C LEU A 110 7.01 -24.11 -5.09
N ARG A 111 7.64 -23.10 -4.48
CA ARG A 111 9.05 -23.11 -4.09
C ARG A 111 9.20 -22.46 -2.71
N SER A 112 9.98 -23.12 -1.85
CA SER A 112 10.48 -22.58 -0.58
C SER A 112 12.01 -22.73 -0.49
N PRO A 113 12.78 -21.70 -0.12
CA PRO A 113 14.21 -21.84 0.21
C PRO A 113 14.42 -22.78 1.41
N PRO A 114 15.59 -23.45 1.50
CA PRO A 114 15.81 -24.54 2.46
C PRO A 114 15.96 -24.08 3.92
N CYS A 115 16.45 -22.86 4.18
CA CYS A 115 16.88 -22.42 5.50
C CYS A 115 16.11 -21.22 6.06
N TYR A 116 15.09 -20.73 5.35
CA TYR A 116 14.32 -19.55 5.77
C TYR A 116 12.88 -19.88 6.09
N LYS A 117 12.19 -18.88 6.66
CA LYS A 117 10.73 -18.85 6.81
C LYS A 117 10.16 -17.80 5.86
N PRO A 118 8.92 -17.97 5.36
CA PRO A 118 8.27 -16.94 4.56
C PRO A 118 8.06 -15.66 5.37
N SER A 119 7.97 -14.51 4.70
CA SER A 119 7.69 -13.23 5.35
C SER A 119 6.41 -13.27 6.18
N GLN A 120 6.43 -12.66 7.36
CA GLN A 120 5.23 -12.48 8.18
C GLN A 120 4.24 -11.50 7.52
N CYS A 121 4.71 -10.64 6.60
CA CYS A 121 3.88 -9.75 5.78
C CYS A 121 3.05 -10.49 4.72
N THR A 122 3.25 -11.80 4.54
CA THR A 122 2.63 -12.57 3.45
C THR A 122 1.11 -12.41 3.37
N PRO A 123 0.33 -12.56 4.47
CA PRO A 123 -1.12 -12.37 4.42
C PRO A 123 -1.53 -10.97 3.92
N LEU A 124 -0.79 -9.94 4.32
CA LEU A 124 -1.07 -8.54 3.95
C LEU A 124 -0.75 -8.27 2.47
N PHE A 125 0.33 -8.88 1.95
CA PHE A 125 0.62 -8.84 0.52
C PHE A 125 -0.46 -9.55 -0.30
N LEU A 126 -0.92 -10.71 0.16
CA LEU A 126 -1.98 -11.45 -0.50
C LEU A 126 -3.30 -10.67 -0.50
N ALA A 127 -3.65 -9.98 0.58
CA ALA A 127 -4.80 -9.09 0.63
C ALA A 127 -4.72 -7.99 -0.44
N ALA A 128 -3.56 -7.35 -0.65
CA ALA A 128 -3.40 -6.38 -1.74
C ALA A 128 -3.62 -7.01 -3.13
N PHE A 129 -3.13 -8.24 -3.35
CA PHE A 129 -3.30 -8.91 -4.64
C PHE A 129 -4.72 -9.40 -4.91
N THR A 130 -5.42 -9.89 -3.90
CA THR A 130 -6.77 -10.47 -4.04
C THR A 130 -7.87 -9.44 -3.89
N ARG A 131 -7.72 -8.45 -3.00
CA ARG A 131 -8.73 -7.41 -2.75
C ARG A 131 -8.57 -6.19 -3.65
N ARG A 132 -7.36 -5.91 -4.15
CA ARG A 132 -7.08 -4.72 -4.96
C ARG A 132 -6.56 -5.02 -6.36
N GLY A 133 -6.36 -6.29 -6.71
CA GLY A 133 -5.80 -6.67 -8.01
C GLY A 133 -4.40 -6.12 -8.24
N ALA A 134 -3.65 -5.83 -7.16
CA ALA A 134 -2.34 -5.22 -7.27
C ALA A 134 -1.33 -6.14 -7.99
N GLY A 135 -0.35 -5.54 -8.66
CA GLY A 135 0.81 -6.23 -9.23
C GLY A 135 2.04 -6.18 -8.31
N CYS A 136 2.09 -5.22 -7.38
CA CYS A 136 3.15 -5.13 -6.40
C CYS A 136 2.62 -4.53 -5.09
N CYS A 137 3.12 -5.04 -3.96
CA CYS A 137 2.90 -4.47 -2.65
C CYS A 137 4.25 -4.26 -1.95
N ILE A 138 4.44 -3.08 -1.36
CA ILE A 138 5.65 -2.65 -0.65
C ILE A 138 5.25 -2.38 0.80
N HIS A 139 6.04 -2.90 1.71
CA HIS A 139 5.93 -2.62 3.13
C HIS A 139 7.20 -1.91 3.60
N THR A 140 7.06 -0.78 4.26
CA THR A 140 8.19 -0.05 4.83
C THR A 140 8.02 0.18 6.32
N HIS A 141 9.14 0.20 7.04
CA HIS A 141 9.26 0.67 8.41
C HIS A 141 9.85 2.09 8.42
N SER A 142 9.42 2.93 7.47
CA SER A 142 9.89 4.32 7.38
C SER A 142 9.68 5.06 8.71
N GLN A 143 10.73 5.75 9.16
CA GLN A 143 10.64 6.61 10.35
C GLN A 143 9.59 7.71 10.18
N TRP A 144 9.39 8.20 8.95
CA TRP A 144 8.40 9.23 8.66
C TRP A 144 6.97 8.69 8.76
N ALA A 145 6.73 7.47 8.25
CA ALA A 145 5.46 6.78 8.44
C ALA A 145 5.15 6.55 9.93
N VAL A 146 6.14 6.12 10.71
CA VAL A 146 5.99 5.95 12.16
C VAL A 146 5.67 7.29 12.85
N LEU A 147 6.45 8.33 12.59
CA LEU A 147 6.29 9.65 13.22
C LEU A 147 4.94 10.28 12.90
N VAL A 148 4.45 10.20 11.66
CA VAL A 148 3.15 10.78 11.32
C VAL A 148 2.02 10.07 12.07
N THR A 149 2.09 8.75 12.26
CA THR A 149 1.10 8.03 13.06
C THR A 149 1.10 8.46 14.54
N LEU A 150 2.27 8.79 15.10
CA LEU A 150 2.40 9.30 16.47
C LEU A 150 1.85 10.73 16.60
N LEU A 151 2.09 11.58 15.60
CA LEU A 151 1.52 12.94 15.58
C LEU A 151 0.00 12.91 15.52
N LEU A 152 -0.59 12.01 14.73
CA LEU A 152 -2.05 11.83 14.68
C LEU A 152 -2.61 11.33 16.01
N GLU A 153 -1.95 10.36 16.65
CA GLU A 153 -2.31 9.87 17.99
C GLU A 153 -2.33 11.02 19.01
N GLN A 154 -1.27 11.84 19.02
CA GLN A 154 -1.15 12.99 19.91
C GLN A 154 -2.26 14.03 19.67
N GLN A 155 -2.58 14.34 18.40
CA GLN A 155 -3.64 15.27 18.05
C GLN A 155 -5.01 14.79 18.54
N GLN A 156 -5.32 13.50 18.38
CA GLN A 156 -6.57 12.91 18.86
C GLN A 156 -6.68 13.01 20.39
N GLN A 157 -5.61 12.72 21.13
CA GLN A 157 -5.58 12.86 22.59
C GLN A 157 -5.80 14.30 23.05
N GLN A 158 -5.20 15.29 22.37
CA GLN A 158 -5.38 16.71 22.68
C GLN A 158 -6.84 17.17 22.46
N GLN A 159 -7.47 16.72 21.37
CA GLN A 159 -8.87 17.03 21.07
C GLN A 159 -9.82 16.43 22.12
N GLN A 160 -9.58 15.19 22.55
CA GLN A 160 -10.39 14.53 23.59
C GLN A 160 -10.29 15.26 24.94
N GLN A 161 -9.10 15.72 25.32
CA GLN A 161 -8.90 16.47 26.56
C GLN A 161 -9.62 17.83 26.56
N GLN A 162 -9.59 18.55 25.42
CA GLN A 162 -10.29 19.84 25.29
C GLN A 162 -11.81 19.69 25.37
N GLN A 163 -12.37 18.63 24.78
CA GLN A 163 -13.81 18.35 24.85
C GLN A 163 -14.28 18.03 26.27
N GLN A 164 -13.47 17.29 27.04
CA GLN A 164 -13.80 16.97 28.44
C GLN A 164 -13.71 18.21 29.35
N GLN A 165 -12.79 19.14 29.10
CA GLN A 165 -12.66 20.37 29.89
C GLN A 165 -13.69 21.46 29.51
N GLY A 166 -14.15 21.50 28.25
CA GLY A 166 -15.19 22.44 27.79
C GLY A 166 -16.63 22.07 28.18
N GLY A 167 -16.87 20.84 28.66
CA GLY A 167 -18.20 20.35 29.04
C GLY A 167 -18.70 20.74 30.45
N ALA A 168 -17.88 21.41 31.25
CA ALA A 168 -18.24 21.77 32.64
C ALA A 168 -18.97 23.13 32.79
N GLY A 169 -19.33 23.80 31.70
CA GLY A 169 -19.74 25.22 31.71
C GLY A 169 -21.16 25.58 31.23
N GLY A 170 -22.11 24.64 31.09
CA GLY A 170 -23.41 24.96 30.49
C GLY A 170 -24.58 24.10 30.97
N ALA A 171 -25.06 24.34 32.19
CA ALA A 171 -26.42 23.95 32.57
C ALA A 171 -27.40 25.01 32.05
N GLY A 172 -28.09 24.71 30.94
CA GLY A 172 -29.10 25.59 30.33
C GLY A 172 -30.09 24.81 29.47
N SER A 173 -31.20 24.42 30.09
CA SER A 173 -32.51 23.96 29.57
C SER A 173 -32.72 23.66 28.06
N GLY A 174 -33.19 22.44 27.79
CA GLY A 174 -34.44 22.18 27.05
C GLY A 174 -34.41 22.14 25.52
N GLY A 175 -34.53 20.93 24.94
CA GLY A 175 -34.85 20.76 23.52
C GLY A 175 -34.79 19.29 23.07
N SER A 176 -35.93 18.60 23.09
CA SER A 176 -36.11 17.26 22.54
C SER A 176 -35.98 17.26 21.01
N GLY A 177 -34.90 16.68 20.49
CA GLY A 177 -34.68 16.45 19.07
C GLY A 177 -34.20 15.03 18.85
N SER A 178 -35.06 14.18 18.29
CA SER A 178 -34.74 12.84 17.80
C SER A 178 -33.81 12.94 16.59
N GLY A 179 -32.51 13.05 16.86
CA GLY A 179 -31.45 12.87 15.89
C GLY A 179 -30.83 11.49 16.04
N SER A 180 -30.95 10.67 15.00
CA SER A 180 -30.18 9.44 14.81
C SER A 180 -28.69 9.74 14.95
N GLY A 181 -28.16 9.50 16.15
CA GLY A 181 -26.76 9.73 16.50
C GLY A 181 -25.88 8.60 16.01
N GLY A 182 -25.30 8.77 14.81
CA GLY A 182 -24.13 8.02 14.39
C GLY A 182 -22.95 8.42 15.28
N GLY A 183 -22.46 7.48 16.11
CA GLY A 183 -21.39 7.70 17.08
C GLY A 183 -20.10 8.18 16.41
N GLY A 184 -19.59 9.33 16.89
CA GLY A 184 -18.31 9.89 16.46
C GLY A 184 -17.12 9.09 17.00
N GLY A 185 -16.46 8.33 16.13
CA GLY A 185 -15.09 7.85 16.32
C GLY A 185 -14.10 8.82 15.65
N GLY A 186 -13.10 9.30 16.39
CA GLY A 186 -12.08 10.23 15.87
C GLY A 186 -11.38 9.66 14.63
N ARG A 187 -11.18 10.49 13.60
CA ARG A 187 -10.69 10.04 12.29
C ARG A 187 -9.31 9.38 12.42
N ASN A 188 -9.26 8.08 12.18
CA ASN A 188 -8.02 7.30 12.02
C ASN A 188 -7.52 7.39 10.57
N VAL A 189 -7.29 8.61 10.11
CA VAL A 189 -6.90 8.90 8.72
C VAL A 189 -5.84 9.99 8.72
N PHE A 190 -4.75 9.77 7.99
CA PHE A 190 -3.81 10.83 7.61
C PHE A 190 -4.37 11.58 6.39
N GLU A 191 -4.60 12.88 6.54
CA GLU A 191 -5.07 13.76 5.46
C GLU A 191 -4.02 14.83 5.18
N ILE A 192 -3.71 15.07 3.90
CA ILE A 192 -2.81 16.15 3.44
C ILE A 192 -3.28 16.70 2.08
N ASN A 193 -3.22 18.00 1.86
CA ASN A 193 -3.69 18.65 0.63
C ASN A 193 -2.74 19.74 0.09
N ASN A 194 -3.01 20.24 -1.12
CA ASN A 194 -2.29 21.36 -1.73
C ASN A 194 -0.78 21.12 -1.91
N LEU A 195 -0.41 19.92 -2.37
CA LEU A 195 0.98 19.53 -2.60
C LEU A 195 1.13 18.75 -3.90
N GLU A 196 2.19 19.01 -4.67
CA GLU A 196 2.41 18.37 -5.96
C GLU A 196 2.57 16.84 -5.86
N GLN A 197 3.18 16.34 -4.78
CA GLN A 197 3.43 14.91 -4.59
C GLN A 197 2.15 14.07 -4.49
N ILE A 198 0.99 14.67 -4.19
CA ILE A 198 -0.29 13.94 -4.18
C ILE A 198 -0.75 13.53 -5.58
N LYS A 199 -0.22 14.14 -6.64
CA LYS A 199 -0.51 13.75 -8.04
C LYS A 199 0.07 12.37 -8.39
N GLY A 200 0.88 11.77 -7.52
CA GLY A 200 1.34 10.39 -7.67
C GLY A 200 0.25 9.33 -7.43
N PHE A 201 -0.90 9.72 -6.85
CA PHE A 201 -1.98 8.80 -6.50
C PHE A 201 -3.13 8.88 -7.50
N GLY A 202 -3.70 7.73 -7.84
CA GLY A 202 -4.94 7.66 -8.60
C GLY A 202 -6.12 8.20 -7.79
N ARG A 203 -7.22 8.55 -8.47
CA ARG A 203 -8.49 8.89 -7.80
C ARG A 203 -9.23 7.67 -7.25
N GLY A 204 -8.63 6.49 -7.31
CA GLY A 204 -9.22 5.20 -6.98
C GLY A 204 -9.55 4.37 -8.23
N PRO A 205 -9.91 3.09 -8.07
CA PRO A 205 -10.09 2.15 -9.18
C PRO A 205 -11.26 2.50 -10.11
N SER A 206 -12.26 3.21 -9.59
CA SER A 206 -13.51 3.55 -10.30
C SER A 206 -13.44 4.88 -11.06
N LYS A 207 -12.37 5.66 -10.89
CA LYS A 207 -12.24 7.03 -11.38
C LYS A 207 -11.03 7.16 -12.29
N GLN A 208 -11.17 7.94 -13.36
CA GLN A 208 -10.06 8.18 -14.28
C GLN A 208 -9.13 9.26 -13.75
N GLY A 209 -7.83 9.04 -13.93
CA GLY A 209 -6.78 10.03 -13.66
C GLY A 209 -6.30 10.04 -12.21
N ASN A 210 -5.39 10.97 -11.95
CA ASN A 210 -4.74 11.14 -10.66
C ASN A 210 -5.39 12.28 -9.86
N LEU A 211 -5.09 12.32 -8.57
CA LEU A 211 -5.37 13.49 -7.75
C LEU A 211 -4.69 14.72 -8.37
N GLY A 212 -5.35 15.87 -8.30
CA GLY A 212 -4.79 17.17 -8.64
C GLY A 212 -4.16 17.84 -7.42
N TYR A 213 -3.43 18.93 -7.64
CA TYR A 213 -2.76 19.69 -6.58
C TYR A 213 -3.70 20.09 -5.42
N HIS A 214 -4.91 20.53 -5.74
CA HIS A 214 -5.91 20.98 -4.75
C HIS A 214 -6.71 19.86 -4.09
N ASP A 215 -6.49 18.60 -4.46
CA ASP A 215 -7.20 17.49 -3.83
C ASP A 215 -6.61 17.18 -2.44
N THR A 216 -7.35 16.39 -1.66
CA THR A 216 -6.88 15.87 -0.37
C THR A 216 -6.56 14.39 -0.51
N LEU A 217 -5.30 14.03 -0.29
CA LEU A 217 -4.89 12.64 -0.11
C LEU A 217 -5.34 12.15 1.27
N ARG A 218 -5.90 10.94 1.33
CA ARG A 218 -6.37 10.29 2.55
C ARG A 218 -5.80 8.90 2.67
N ILE A 219 -5.05 8.64 3.73
CA ILE A 219 -4.45 7.33 4.02
C ILE A 219 -5.02 6.83 5.36
N PRO A 220 -5.76 5.71 5.38
CA PRO A 220 -6.26 5.14 6.63
C PRO A 220 -5.10 4.69 7.54
N VAL A 221 -5.32 4.81 8.84
CA VAL A 221 -4.40 4.39 9.89
C VAL A 221 -5.07 3.28 10.70
N ILE A 222 -4.42 2.12 10.80
CA ILE A 222 -4.85 1.03 11.68
C ILE A 222 -3.92 0.93 12.88
N GLU A 223 -4.44 0.38 13.98
CA GLU A 223 -3.62 0.08 15.16
C GLU A 223 -2.74 -1.14 14.89
N ASN A 224 -1.54 -1.14 15.49
CA ASN A 224 -0.66 -2.29 15.41
C ASN A 224 -1.13 -3.41 16.36
N THR A 225 -0.85 -4.65 15.98
CA THR A 225 -1.08 -5.84 16.81
C THR A 225 0.26 -6.53 17.10
N PRO A 226 0.38 -7.28 18.21
CA PRO A 226 1.60 -8.05 18.51
C PRO A 226 1.89 -9.16 17.49
N HIS A 227 0.85 -9.66 16.82
CA HIS A 227 0.95 -10.70 15.80
C HIS A 227 0.52 -10.15 14.45
N GLU A 228 1.46 -10.15 13.50
CA GLU A 228 1.26 -9.54 12.18
C GLU A 228 0.10 -10.18 11.39
N GLU A 229 -0.19 -11.47 11.62
CA GLU A 229 -1.33 -12.13 10.95
C GLU A 229 -2.67 -11.52 11.37
N ASP A 230 -2.80 -11.02 12.60
CA ASP A 230 -4.00 -10.35 13.10
C ASP A 230 -4.23 -8.98 12.43
N LEU A 231 -3.19 -8.38 11.82
CA LEU A 231 -3.35 -7.13 11.06
C LEU A 231 -4.19 -7.30 9.80
N THR A 232 -4.27 -8.52 9.26
CA THR A 232 -4.91 -8.78 7.97
C THR A 232 -6.36 -8.33 7.95
N GLU A 233 -7.13 -8.66 9.00
CA GLU A 233 -8.55 -8.30 9.08
C GLU A 233 -8.76 -6.78 9.14
N TYR A 234 -7.92 -6.07 9.90
CA TYR A 234 -7.97 -4.61 10.00
C TYR A 234 -7.54 -3.93 8.69
N LEU A 235 -6.54 -4.47 8.01
CA LEU A 235 -6.09 -3.98 6.72
C LEU A 235 -7.15 -4.19 5.63
N GLU A 236 -7.82 -5.35 5.61
CA GLU A 236 -8.94 -5.61 4.69
C GLU A 236 -10.14 -4.70 4.98
N ALA A 237 -10.47 -4.46 6.25
CA ALA A 237 -11.53 -3.52 6.64
C ALA A 237 -11.20 -2.09 6.22
N ALA A 238 -9.97 -1.62 6.45
CA ALA A 238 -9.51 -0.30 6.02
C ALA A 238 -9.51 -0.16 4.49
N MET A 239 -9.16 -1.23 3.78
CA MET A 239 -9.32 -1.30 2.34
C MET A 239 -10.78 -1.06 1.96
N GLU A 240 -11.73 -1.83 2.49
CA GLU A 240 -13.16 -1.72 2.14
C GLU A 240 -13.74 -0.32 2.46
N GLU A 241 -13.40 0.25 3.62
CA GLU A 241 -13.85 1.58 4.02
C GLU A 241 -13.27 2.69 3.14
N PHE A 242 -12.04 2.51 2.65
CA PHE A 242 -11.33 3.47 1.80
C PHE A 242 -11.03 2.86 0.42
N PRO A 243 -12.03 2.67 -0.46
CA PRO A 243 -11.86 1.97 -1.73
C PRO A 243 -10.89 2.68 -2.70
N ASP A 244 -10.71 3.99 -2.54
CA ASP A 244 -9.82 4.82 -3.35
C ASP A 244 -8.38 4.88 -2.79
N THR A 245 -8.08 4.23 -1.65
CA THR A 245 -6.72 4.22 -1.08
C THR A 245 -5.80 3.24 -1.79
N TYR A 246 -4.51 3.59 -1.81
CA TYR A 246 -3.42 2.74 -2.28
C TYR A 246 -2.45 2.35 -1.15
N ALA A 247 -2.75 2.78 0.07
CA ALA A 247 -1.92 2.47 1.22
C ALA A 247 -2.72 2.43 2.53
N VAL A 248 -2.15 1.75 3.52
CA VAL A 248 -2.61 1.72 4.90
C VAL A 248 -1.40 1.96 5.80
N LEU A 249 -1.50 2.95 6.68
CA LEU A 249 -0.55 3.18 7.75
C LEU A 249 -0.86 2.25 8.92
N VAL A 250 0.17 1.65 9.52
CA VAL A 250 0.07 0.86 10.74
C VAL A 250 0.78 1.62 11.84
N ARG A 251 0.03 2.04 12.87
CA ARG A 251 0.53 2.93 13.93
C ARG A 251 1.78 2.34 14.59
N ARG A 252 2.82 3.15 14.81
CA ARG A 252 4.08 2.72 15.46
C ARG A 252 4.80 1.57 14.73
N HIS A 253 4.48 1.31 13.46
CA HIS A 253 5.03 0.20 12.69
C HIS A 253 5.55 0.69 11.34
N GLY A 254 4.67 1.21 10.47
CA GLY A 254 5.05 1.52 9.10
C GLY A 254 3.88 1.74 8.18
N VAL A 255 4.06 1.43 6.89
CA VAL A 255 3.03 1.57 5.85
C VAL A 255 3.08 0.38 4.88
N TYR A 256 1.91 -0.04 4.40
CA TYR A 256 1.76 -0.93 3.24
C TYR A 256 1.23 -0.12 2.06
N VAL A 257 1.87 -0.25 0.90
CA VAL A 257 1.56 0.51 -0.32
C VAL A 257 1.48 -0.46 -1.49
N TRP A 258 0.43 -0.37 -2.30
CA TRP A 258 0.25 -1.26 -3.45
C TRP A 258 -0.07 -0.50 -4.73
N GLY A 259 0.25 -1.12 -5.87
CA GLY A 259 -0.09 -0.57 -7.17
C GLY A 259 -0.21 -1.64 -8.24
N ASP A 260 -0.77 -1.27 -9.39
CA ASP A 260 -1.01 -2.18 -10.53
C ASP A 260 0.27 -2.84 -11.03
N ASN A 261 1.42 -2.22 -10.79
CA ASN A 261 2.74 -2.74 -11.09
C ASN A 261 3.78 -2.15 -10.14
N VAL A 262 5.00 -2.67 -10.23
CA VAL A 262 6.15 -2.25 -9.40
C VAL A 262 6.41 -0.75 -9.51
N HIS A 263 6.37 -0.19 -10.73
CA HIS A 263 6.62 1.24 -10.95
C HIS A 263 5.62 2.09 -10.17
N LYS A 264 4.31 1.81 -10.29
CA LYS A 264 3.27 2.55 -9.56
C LYS A 264 3.40 2.39 -8.05
N ALA A 265 3.55 1.16 -7.55
CA ALA A 265 3.70 0.91 -6.11
C ALA A 265 4.90 1.66 -5.53
N LYS A 266 6.04 1.63 -6.22
CA LYS A 266 7.27 2.33 -5.82
C LYS A 266 7.09 3.85 -5.85
N THR A 267 6.57 4.42 -6.95
CA THR A 267 6.35 5.88 -7.05
C THR A 267 5.39 6.38 -5.96
N GLN A 268 4.32 5.65 -5.68
CA GLN A 268 3.38 5.99 -4.61
C GLN A 268 4.05 5.90 -3.23
N CYS A 269 4.89 4.89 -3.01
CA CYS A 269 5.65 4.75 -1.77
C CYS A 269 6.64 5.90 -1.57
N GLU A 270 7.34 6.33 -2.62
CA GLU A 270 8.23 7.50 -2.60
C GLU A 270 7.46 8.79 -2.30
N SER A 271 6.30 9.00 -2.96
CA SER A 271 5.44 10.15 -2.69
C SER A 271 4.91 10.15 -1.26
N LEU A 272 4.50 9.01 -0.70
CA LEU A 272 4.05 8.92 0.69
C LEU A 272 5.16 9.26 1.66
N ASP A 273 6.35 8.68 1.47
CA ASP A 273 7.49 8.94 2.37
C ASP A 273 7.87 10.43 2.39
N TYR A 274 7.88 11.07 1.21
CA TYR A 274 8.06 12.52 1.09
C TYR A 274 6.97 13.29 1.84
N LEU A 275 5.69 12.94 1.64
CA LEU A 275 4.56 13.64 2.26
C LEU A 275 4.56 13.46 3.79
N PHE A 276 4.94 12.29 4.29
CA PHE A 276 5.08 12.04 5.72
C PHE A 276 6.21 12.87 6.33
N GLN A 277 7.38 12.90 5.68
CA GLN A 277 8.50 13.73 6.11
C GLN A 277 8.09 15.21 6.14
N LEU A 278 7.47 15.68 5.06
CA LEU A 278 7.02 17.06 4.96
C LEU A 278 5.98 17.40 6.04
N ALA A 279 5.02 16.52 6.30
CA ALA A 279 4.04 16.72 7.37
C ALA A 279 4.70 16.85 8.76
N VAL A 280 5.70 16.02 9.05
CA VAL A 280 6.47 16.11 10.30
C VAL A 280 7.20 17.45 10.40
N GLU A 281 7.88 17.88 9.33
CA GLU A 281 8.61 19.14 9.30
C GLU A 281 7.67 20.36 9.35
N MET A 282 6.54 20.33 8.64
CA MET A 282 5.49 21.35 8.73
C MET A 282 5.01 21.51 10.17
N ARG A 283 4.73 20.40 10.86
CA ARG A 283 4.32 20.43 12.27
C ARG A 283 5.38 21.03 13.18
N LYS A 284 6.67 20.70 12.99
CA LYS A 284 7.79 21.29 13.74
C LYS A 284 7.89 22.80 13.53
N LEU A 285 7.55 23.28 12.34
CA LEU A 285 7.55 24.70 11.97
C LEU A 285 6.23 25.43 12.30
N GLY A 286 5.25 24.76 12.90
CA GLY A 286 3.94 25.34 13.20
C GLY A 286 3.05 25.56 11.97
N ILE A 287 3.34 24.88 10.85
CA ILE A 287 2.58 24.94 9.61
C ILE A 287 1.56 23.80 9.59
N SER A 288 0.31 24.12 9.23
CA SER A 288 -0.74 23.10 9.03
C SER A 288 -0.56 22.40 7.69
N TRP A 289 -0.54 21.06 7.69
CA TRP A 289 -0.52 20.25 6.46
C TRP A 289 -1.90 20.11 5.80
N ILE A 290 -2.95 20.61 6.46
CA ILE A 290 -4.25 20.91 5.83
C ILE A 290 -4.38 22.42 5.72
N SER A 291 -4.64 22.91 4.51
CA SER A 291 -4.80 24.33 4.24
C SER A 291 -5.92 24.59 3.24
N ASP A 292 -6.45 25.80 3.25
CA ASP A 292 -7.35 26.32 2.22
C ASP A 292 -6.56 27.32 1.37
N ILE A 293 -6.19 26.90 0.16
CA ILE A 293 -5.44 27.75 -0.78
C ILE A 293 -6.39 28.23 -1.88
N PRO A 294 -6.52 29.55 -2.12
CA PRO A 294 -7.34 30.08 -3.21
C PRO A 294 -6.87 29.56 -4.57
N ARG A 295 -7.82 29.15 -5.41
CA ARG A 295 -7.53 28.80 -6.81
C ARG A 295 -7.26 30.06 -7.61
N ILE A 296 -6.05 30.19 -8.15
CA ILE A 296 -5.63 31.36 -8.93
C ILE A 296 -6.05 31.22 -10.41
N ALA A 297 -6.22 29.99 -10.90
CA ALA A 297 -6.60 29.70 -12.28
C ALA A 297 -7.85 28.80 -12.33
N PRO A 298 -8.69 28.92 -13.38
CA PRO A 298 -9.84 28.04 -13.58
C PRO A 298 -9.39 26.59 -13.82
N ASP A 299 -10.27 25.64 -13.47
CA ASP A 299 -10.05 24.23 -13.73
C ASP A 299 -9.94 23.99 -15.24
N ARG A 300 -8.91 23.25 -15.65
CA ARG A 300 -8.82 22.78 -17.04
C ARG A 300 -9.85 21.67 -17.22
N PRO A 301 -10.61 21.67 -18.33
CA PRO A 301 -11.58 20.62 -18.65
C PRO A 301 -10.93 19.25 -18.77
#